data_AF-A0A6L3Y7X3-F1
#
_entry.id   AF-A0A6L3Y7X3-F1
#
_cell.length_a   1.000
_cell.length_b   1.000
_cell.length_c   1.000
_cell.angle_alpha   90.00
_cell.angle_beta   90.00
_cell.angle_gamma   90.00
#
_symmetry.space_group_name_H-M   'P 1'
#
loop_
_entity.id
_entity.type
_entity.pdbx_description
1 polymer ?
#
loop_
_entity_poly.entity_id
_entity_poly.type
_entity_poly.pdbx_seq_one_letter_code
_entity_poly.pdbx_strand_id
1 'polypeptide(L)'
;MNEQVPFTFRGRNPDVLTCIANLSNDQVFTPPRFANLMLDTLADAWASTNNGENIWANSSVRFLDPFVKSGVFLREVTTRLIEGLAIEIPDLQTRVDHVLTKQVFGIATEQITSLISRRSLYCTKFADGEHSVAKGFTHSDGNIWFRRIDHVWESKRCKFCGASRETFDRDQELESHAYEFIHTDNIQNKISELFGADMQFDVIIGNPPYQLDDGGYGTSAAPIYDKFVEQAKALNPRFLSMIIPSRWFSGGKGLDEFRASMLKDNRIRSIDDYLSAADVFPGVGLKGGVCFFLWNRDNIGDCRVTTNFQGWSSSTATRPLLETGTDVFVRFNEGLSILKKVVAAETGQSASLSLPESRRFERLVSSRKPFGLDTTFKGKTRESPGDLIVYQNGGIGYVSRASITTGADLIDKWKLFAGYAAPGTGNKDTYPHRIISTPFIGEPGTISSETYLSIGPFDTKTEAESVLSYLHCRLTRLLILLHKPSQHVTRKVYTFVPTQNWCHRWTDKDLYAKYDLTAEEIEFVEKVVRPMAGSDE
;
A
#
# COMPACT_ATOMS: atom_id res chain seq x y z
N MET A 1 -58.44 -1.70 -6.00
CA MET A 1 -57.47 -2.73 -6.43
C MET A 1 -56.26 -1.98 -6.98
N ASN A 2 -55.23 -1.80 -6.16
CA ASN A 2 -53.90 -1.40 -6.64
C ASN A 2 -53.01 -2.63 -6.39
N GLU A 3 -52.64 -3.30 -7.47
CA GLU A 3 -51.75 -4.45 -7.42
C GLU A 3 -50.36 -3.99 -6.96
N GLN A 4 -49.95 -4.42 -5.77
CA GLN A 4 -48.55 -4.39 -5.37
C GLN A 4 -47.83 -5.50 -6.13
N VAL A 5 -46.93 -5.11 -7.04
CA VAL A 5 -46.00 -6.04 -7.69
C VAL A 5 -44.99 -6.50 -6.63
N PRO A 6 -44.89 -7.80 -6.30
CA PRO A 6 -43.95 -8.28 -5.30
C PRO A 6 -42.55 -8.31 -5.90
N PHE A 7 -41.67 -7.43 -5.39
CA PHE A 7 -40.25 -7.45 -5.70
C PHE A 7 -39.62 -8.69 -5.03
N THR A 8 -39.59 -9.81 -5.74
CA THR A 8 -39.02 -11.07 -5.27
C THR A 8 -37.55 -11.13 -5.65
N PHE A 9 -36.65 -10.93 -4.68
CA PHE A 9 -35.24 -11.26 -4.85
C PHE A 9 -35.08 -12.79 -4.87
N ARG A 10 -34.68 -13.33 -6.03
CA ARG A 10 -34.16 -14.70 -6.12
C ARG A 10 -32.83 -14.78 -5.35
N GLY A 11 -32.85 -15.42 -4.18
CA GLY A 11 -31.76 -16.27 -3.71
C GLY A 11 -30.48 -15.64 -3.17
N ARG A 12 -30.52 -14.42 -2.59
CA ARG A 12 -29.52 -13.90 -1.63
C ARG A 12 -30.07 -12.61 -1.02
N ASN A 13 -30.21 -12.53 0.31
CA ASN A 13 -30.34 -11.23 0.97
C ASN A 13 -29.00 -10.50 0.78
N PRO A 14 -28.93 -9.38 0.04
CA PRO A 14 -27.72 -8.57 0.06
C PRO A 14 -27.48 -8.10 1.50
N ASP A 15 -26.24 -8.25 1.98
CA ASP A 15 -25.86 -7.73 3.30
C ASP A 15 -26.13 -6.23 3.29
N VAL A 16 -26.92 -5.71 4.24
CA VAL A 16 -27.20 -4.27 4.34
C VAL A 16 -25.89 -3.47 4.39
N LEU A 17 -24.82 -4.07 4.93
CA LEU A 17 -23.48 -3.49 4.97
C LEU A 17 -22.84 -3.34 3.57
N THR A 18 -23.18 -4.19 2.60
CA THR A 18 -22.77 -3.98 1.20
C THR A 18 -23.48 -2.79 0.54
N CYS A 19 -24.63 -2.36 1.04
CA CYS A 19 -25.35 -1.20 0.51
C CYS A 19 -24.90 0.15 1.13
N ILE A 20 -24.29 0.13 2.33
CA ILE A 20 -23.86 1.33 3.07
C ILE A 20 -22.45 1.81 2.63
N ALA A 21 -21.71 1.01 1.85
CA ALA A 21 -20.30 1.21 1.47
C ALA A 21 -19.93 2.48 0.67
N ASN A 22 -20.86 3.41 0.45
CA ASN A 22 -20.65 4.61 -0.37
C ASN A 22 -20.74 5.94 0.42
N LEU A 23 -20.73 5.92 1.75
CA LEU A 23 -21.05 7.13 2.55
C LEU A 23 -19.85 8.05 2.84
N SER A 24 -18.59 7.60 2.76
CA SER A 24 -17.40 8.49 2.81
C SER A 24 -16.12 7.78 2.32
N ASN A 25 -15.07 8.54 1.96
CA ASN A 25 -13.78 7.99 1.51
C ASN A 25 -13.06 7.15 2.57
N ASP A 26 -13.36 7.36 3.86
CA ASP A 26 -12.73 6.65 4.99
C ASP A 26 -13.52 5.41 5.43
N GLN A 27 -14.74 5.23 4.93
CA GLN A 27 -15.65 4.14 5.29
C GLN A 27 -15.69 3.00 4.27
N VAL A 28 -14.52 2.42 3.98
CA VAL A 28 -14.46 1.18 3.21
C VAL A 28 -14.80 0.00 4.14
N PHE A 29 -15.99 -0.58 3.96
CA PHE A 29 -16.38 -1.79 4.70
C PHE A 29 -15.71 -3.04 4.15
N THR A 30 -15.14 -3.83 5.05
CA THR A 30 -14.52 -5.11 4.70
C THR A 30 -15.58 -6.16 4.38
N PRO A 31 -15.54 -6.82 3.20
CA PRO A 31 -16.47 -7.89 2.88
C PRO A 31 -16.32 -9.08 3.83
N PRO A 32 -17.42 -9.76 4.23
CA PRO A 32 -17.35 -10.92 5.12
C PRO A 32 -16.43 -12.05 4.63
N ARG A 33 -16.39 -12.29 3.32
CA ARG A 33 -15.47 -13.28 2.71
C ARG A 33 -14.00 -12.98 3.03
N PHE A 34 -13.64 -11.69 3.06
CA PHE A 34 -12.26 -11.26 3.26
C PHE A 34 -11.90 -11.24 4.74
N ALA A 35 -12.84 -10.83 5.59
CA ALA A 35 -12.69 -10.97 7.05
C ALA A 35 -12.49 -12.44 7.45
N ASN A 36 -13.28 -13.37 6.89
CA ASN A 36 -13.12 -14.80 7.14
C ASN A 36 -11.74 -15.32 6.67
N LEU A 37 -11.26 -14.92 5.48
CA LEU A 37 -9.91 -15.27 5.02
C LEU A 37 -8.81 -14.87 6.00
N MET A 38 -8.88 -13.65 6.55
CA MET A 38 -7.92 -13.17 7.54
C MET A 38 -8.01 -13.95 8.87
N LEU A 39 -9.23 -14.27 9.31
CA LEU A 39 -9.47 -15.05 10.53
C LEU A 39 -9.04 -16.52 10.38
N ASP A 40 -9.16 -17.10 9.18
CA ASP A 40 -8.66 -18.44 8.88
C ASP A 40 -7.13 -18.46 8.91
N THR A 41 -6.50 -17.46 8.29
CA THR A 41 -5.04 -17.28 8.34
C THR A 41 -4.53 -17.13 9.78
N LEU A 42 -5.28 -16.42 10.64
CA LEU A 42 -4.99 -16.31 12.07
C LEU A 42 -5.13 -17.66 12.79
N ALA A 43 -6.20 -18.41 12.52
CA ALA A 43 -6.47 -19.70 13.15
C ALA A 43 -5.37 -20.73 12.82
N ASP A 44 -4.95 -20.79 11.55
CA ASP A 44 -3.84 -21.65 11.11
C ASP A 44 -2.53 -21.27 11.81
N ALA A 45 -2.24 -19.97 11.92
CA ALA A 45 -1.05 -19.49 12.59
C ALA A 45 -1.08 -19.77 14.11
N TRP A 46 -2.24 -19.65 14.75
CA TRP A 46 -2.41 -20.05 16.14
C TRP A 46 -2.15 -21.54 16.31
N ALA A 47 -2.81 -22.40 15.52
CA ALA A 47 -2.65 -23.85 15.60
C ALA A 47 -1.18 -24.26 15.41
N SER A 48 -0.48 -23.67 14.43
CA SER A 48 0.93 -23.97 14.17
C SER A 48 1.88 -23.56 15.32
N THR A 49 1.49 -22.60 16.16
CA THR A 49 2.32 -22.08 17.27
C THR A 49 1.86 -22.52 18.65
N ASN A 50 0.71 -23.20 18.75
CA ASN A 50 0.13 -23.69 20.00
C ASN A 50 -0.26 -25.18 19.88
N ASN A 51 0.64 -26.02 19.35
CA ASN A 51 0.49 -27.48 19.31
C ASN A 51 -0.84 -28.00 18.70
N GLY A 52 -1.39 -27.31 17.70
CA GLY A 52 -2.64 -27.67 17.05
C GLY A 52 -3.90 -27.24 17.80
N GLU A 53 -3.79 -26.42 18.85
CA GLU A 53 -4.93 -25.87 19.57
C GLU A 53 -5.85 -25.04 18.66
N ASN A 54 -7.14 -25.05 18.98
CA ASN A 54 -8.13 -24.21 18.31
C ASN A 54 -8.30 -22.90 19.09
N ILE A 55 -7.89 -21.77 18.50
CA ILE A 55 -8.05 -20.44 19.11
C ILE A 55 -9.51 -20.13 19.49
N TRP A 56 -10.47 -20.65 18.71
CA TRP A 56 -11.89 -20.42 18.93
C TRP A 56 -12.46 -21.21 20.11
N ALA A 57 -11.72 -22.18 20.64
CA ALA A 57 -12.08 -22.99 21.80
C ALA A 57 -11.31 -22.57 23.07
N ASN A 58 -10.79 -21.34 23.11
CA ASN A 58 -10.04 -20.82 24.25
C ASN A 58 -10.75 -19.59 24.85
N SER A 59 -11.33 -19.76 26.03
CA SER A 59 -12.12 -18.73 26.72
C SER A 59 -11.30 -17.56 27.27
N SER A 60 -9.97 -17.69 27.29
CA SER A 60 -9.05 -16.66 27.81
C SER A 60 -8.58 -15.66 26.75
N VAL A 61 -8.69 -15.99 25.47
CA VAL A 61 -8.18 -15.17 24.36
C VAL A 61 -9.06 -13.93 24.18
N ARG A 62 -8.42 -12.75 24.07
CA ARG A 62 -9.10 -11.47 23.83
C ARG A 62 -8.74 -10.86 22.47
N PHE A 63 -9.77 -10.34 21.80
CA PHE A 63 -9.72 -9.74 20.46
C PHE A 63 -10.07 -8.26 20.51
N LEU A 64 -9.31 -7.45 19.77
CA LEU A 64 -9.59 -6.03 19.56
C LEU A 64 -9.63 -5.70 18.06
N ASP A 65 -10.67 -4.99 17.64
CA ASP A 65 -10.68 -4.21 16.40
C ASP A 65 -10.67 -2.70 16.78
N PRO A 66 -9.53 -2.00 16.66
CA PRO A 66 -9.39 -0.64 17.17
C PRO A 66 -9.92 0.45 16.21
N PHE A 67 -10.63 0.06 15.16
CA PHE A 67 -11.20 0.98 14.17
C PHE A 67 -12.46 0.36 13.54
N VAL A 68 -13.34 -0.14 14.40
CA VAL A 68 -14.53 -0.88 13.98
C VAL A 68 -15.40 0.00 13.07
N LYS A 69 -15.79 -0.59 11.93
CA LYS A 69 -16.72 0.03 10.97
C LYS A 69 -18.09 -0.64 11.05
N SER A 70 -18.25 -1.77 10.35
CA SER A 70 -19.51 -2.55 10.37
C SER A 70 -19.59 -3.57 11.50
N GLY A 71 -18.49 -3.80 12.22
CA GLY A 71 -18.35 -4.88 13.19
C GLY A 71 -18.05 -6.24 12.55
N VAL A 72 -17.76 -6.33 11.25
CA VAL A 72 -17.62 -7.62 10.54
C VAL A 72 -16.59 -8.54 11.19
N PHE A 73 -15.37 -8.07 11.52
CA PHE A 73 -14.36 -8.92 12.15
C PHE A 73 -14.84 -9.45 13.50
N LEU A 74 -15.33 -8.56 14.36
CA LEU A 74 -15.83 -8.92 15.69
C LEU A 74 -17.05 -9.84 15.64
N ARG A 75 -17.94 -9.66 14.65
CA ARG A 75 -19.09 -10.53 14.41
C ARG A 75 -18.65 -11.95 14.05
N GLU A 76 -17.75 -12.09 13.08
CA GLU A 76 -17.24 -13.41 12.68
C GLU A 76 -16.45 -14.09 13.81
N VAL A 77 -15.64 -13.33 14.57
CA VAL A 77 -14.96 -13.80 15.79
C VAL A 77 -15.97 -14.31 16.82
N THR A 78 -17.04 -13.54 17.09
CA THR A 78 -18.09 -13.89 18.05
C THR A 78 -18.76 -15.21 17.66
N THR A 79 -19.14 -15.37 16.38
CA THR A 79 -19.75 -16.62 15.89
C THR A 79 -18.82 -17.82 16.10
N ARG A 80 -17.54 -17.68 15.75
CA ARG A 80 -16.54 -18.76 15.89
C ARG A 80 -16.29 -19.13 17.36
N LEU A 81 -16.19 -18.15 18.26
CA LEU A 81 -16.03 -18.39 19.69
C LEU A 81 -17.26 -19.05 20.32
N ILE A 82 -18.48 -18.62 19.96
CA ILE A 82 -19.71 -19.24 20.45
C ILE A 82 -19.78 -20.71 20.02
N GLU A 83 -19.33 -21.05 18.82
CA GLU A 83 -19.26 -22.45 18.38
C GLU A 83 -18.14 -23.22 19.08
N GLY A 84 -16.92 -22.68 19.09
CA GLY A 84 -15.74 -23.35 19.63
C GLY A 84 -15.76 -23.56 21.14
N LEU A 85 -16.41 -22.68 21.90
CA LEU A 85 -16.52 -22.77 23.36
C LEU A 85 -17.70 -23.64 23.83
N ALA A 86 -18.45 -24.28 22.95
CA ALA A 86 -19.63 -25.06 23.33
C ALA A 86 -19.32 -26.24 24.27
N ILE A 87 -18.08 -26.76 24.25
CA ILE A 87 -17.64 -27.82 25.16
C ILE A 87 -17.28 -27.23 26.54
N GLU A 88 -16.56 -26.09 26.57
CA GLU A 88 -16.09 -25.46 27.80
C GLU A 88 -17.23 -24.76 28.56
N ILE A 89 -18.11 -24.07 27.84
CA ILE A 89 -19.25 -23.32 28.39
C ILE A 89 -20.53 -23.83 27.71
N PRO A 90 -21.14 -24.94 28.16
CA PRO A 90 -22.24 -25.59 27.42
C PRO A 90 -23.50 -24.75 27.27
N ASP A 91 -23.85 -23.97 28.29
CA ASP A 91 -25.01 -23.07 28.26
C ASP A 91 -24.81 -21.92 27.27
N LEU A 92 -25.73 -21.80 26.30
CA LEU A 92 -25.59 -20.84 25.21
C LEU A 92 -25.61 -19.40 25.70
N GLN A 93 -26.51 -19.06 26.64
CA GLN A 93 -26.62 -17.67 27.12
C GLN A 93 -25.36 -17.27 27.89
N THR A 94 -24.90 -18.11 28.80
CA THR A 94 -23.65 -17.92 29.55
C THR A 94 -22.45 -17.78 28.60
N ARG A 95 -22.41 -18.59 27.53
CA ARG A 95 -21.35 -18.54 26.52
C ARG A 95 -21.38 -17.25 25.71
N VAL A 96 -22.56 -16.83 25.24
CA VAL A 96 -22.75 -15.54 24.54
C VAL A 96 -22.31 -14.37 25.43
N ASP A 97 -22.73 -14.38 26.69
CA ASP A 97 -22.34 -13.37 27.67
C ASP A 97 -20.83 -13.34 27.91
N HIS A 98 -20.20 -14.51 28.08
CA HIS A 98 -18.75 -14.61 28.24
C HIS A 98 -18.02 -14.03 27.02
N VAL A 99 -18.36 -14.47 25.81
CA VAL A 99 -17.71 -14.03 24.57
C VAL A 99 -17.84 -12.51 24.40
N LEU A 100 -19.06 -11.97 24.48
CA LEU A 100 -19.32 -10.57 24.18
C LEU A 100 -18.80 -9.63 25.28
N THR A 101 -18.80 -10.05 26.55
CA THR A 101 -18.38 -9.17 27.66
C THR A 101 -16.90 -9.33 28.03
N LYS A 102 -16.26 -10.47 27.73
CA LYS A 102 -14.88 -10.78 28.18
C LYS A 102 -13.86 -10.99 27.07
N GLN A 103 -14.28 -11.27 25.83
CA GLN A 103 -13.34 -11.64 24.75
C GLN A 103 -13.34 -10.69 23.55
N VAL A 104 -14.45 -10.00 23.27
CA VAL A 104 -14.61 -9.23 22.03
C VAL A 104 -14.72 -7.74 22.34
N PHE A 105 -13.78 -6.94 21.83
CA PHE A 105 -13.66 -5.52 22.08
C PHE A 105 -13.45 -4.72 20.80
N GLY A 106 -13.92 -3.47 20.79
CA GLY A 106 -13.82 -2.63 19.61
C GLY A 106 -13.81 -1.13 19.94
N ILE A 107 -13.07 -0.37 19.14
CA ILE A 107 -13.09 1.09 19.15
C ILE A 107 -13.58 1.55 17.78
N ALA A 108 -14.77 2.14 17.73
CA ALA A 108 -15.32 2.62 16.48
C ALA A 108 -14.69 3.96 16.07
N THR A 109 -14.73 4.23 14.77
CA THR A 109 -14.16 5.46 14.18
C THR A 109 -15.11 6.64 14.26
N GLU A 110 -16.42 6.38 14.22
CA GLU A 110 -17.49 7.37 14.17
C GLU A 110 -18.69 6.90 14.99
N GLN A 111 -19.62 7.83 15.27
CA GLN A 111 -20.84 7.49 15.98
C GLN A 111 -21.67 6.48 15.19
N ILE A 112 -21.84 6.68 13.88
CA ILE A 112 -22.64 5.79 13.04
C ILE A 112 -22.04 4.37 13.00
N THR A 113 -20.73 4.24 12.88
CA THR A 113 -20.03 2.94 12.86
C THR A 113 -20.11 2.24 14.21
N SER A 114 -20.08 2.98 15.32
CA SER A 114 -20.32 2.41 16.65
C SER A 114 -21.71 1.78 16.77
N LEU A 115 -22.75 2.47 16.28
CA LEU A 115 -24.14 2.00 16.35
C LEU A 115 -24.38 0.80 15.44
N ILE A 116 -23.83 0.82 14.22
CA ILE A 116 -23.90 -0.31 13.28
C ILE A 116 -23.20 -1.53 13.89
N SER A 117 -22.00 -1.34 14.44
CA SER A 117 -21.24 -2.43 15.07
C SER A 117 -21.95 -3.03 16.27
N ARG A 118 -22.51 -2.20 17.17
CA ARG A 118 -23.34 -2.68 18.29
C ARG A 118 -24.55 -3.45 17.78
N ARG A 119 -25.23 -2.97 16.73
CA ARG A 119 -26.36 -3.71 16.13
C ARG A 119 -25.93 -5.06 15.55
N SER A 120 -24.74 -5.14 14.94
CA SER A 120 -24.16 -6.37 14.38
C SER A 120 -23.80 -7.39 15.45
N LEU A 121 -23.29 -6.95 16.61
CA LEU A 121 -22.81 -7.82 17.69
C LEU A 121 -23.89 -8.14 18.74
N TYR A 122 -24.65 -7.13 19.14
CA TYR A 122 -25.57 -7.18 20.28
C TYR A 122 -27.03 -7.31 19.85
N CYS A 123 -27.32 -7.27 18.55
CA CYS A 123 -28.67 -7.17 17.99
C CYS A 123 -29.45 -5.89 18.37
N THR A 124 -28.80 -4.92 18.99
CA THR A 124 -29.36 -3.65 19.43
C THR A 124 -28.30 -2.55 19.42
N LYS A 125 -28.71 -1.28 19.47
CA LYS A 125 -27.78 -0.14 19.59
C LYS A 125 -27.27 0.06 21.01
N PHE A 126 -28.00 -0.47 21.99
CA PHE A 126 -27.75 -0.30 23.43
C PHE A 126 -27.49 -1.66 24.08
N ALA A 127 -26.24 -1.92 24.44
CA ALA A 127 -25.77 -3.24 24.88
C ALA A 127 -26.42 -3.73 26.19
N ASP A 128 -26.87 -2.81 27.05
CA ASP A 128 -27.59 -3.04 28.30
C ASP A 128 -29.13 -3.01 28.13
N GLY A 129 -29.63 -2.85 26.90
CA GLY A 129 -31.06 -2.80 26.62
C GLY A 129 -31.73 -4.18 26.58
N GLU A 130 -33.07 -4.19 26.72
CA GLU A 130 -33.90 -5.41 26.73
C GLU A 130 -33.64 -6.34 25.53
N HIS A 131 -33.43 -5.75 24.35
CA HIS A 131 -33.22 -6.46 23.09
C HIS A 131 -31.77 -6.92 22.86
N SER A 132 -30.87 -6.69 23.82
CA SER A 132 -29.49 -7.19 23.73
C SER A 132 -29.47 -8.71 23.86
N VAL A 133 -28.70 -9.38 23.00
CA VAL A 133 -28.43 -10.82 23.11
C VAL A 133 -27.51 -11.16 24.28
N ALA A 134 -26.72 -10.19 24.75
CA ALA A 134 -25.97 -10.30 25.98
C ALA A 134 -26.75 -9.69 27.14
N LYS A 135 -26.81 -10.39 28.27
CA LYS A 135 -27.40 -9.95 29.53
C LYS A 135 -26.36 -9.49 30.55
N GLY A 136 -25.06 -9.65 30.26
CA GLY A 136 -23.96 -9.29 31.16
C GLY A 136 -23.46 -7.83 31.10
N PHE A 137 -23.97 -6.99 30.18
CA PHE A 137 -23.52 -5.59 30.07
C PHE A 137 -24.18 -4.68 31.11
N THR A 138 -23.40 -3.75 31.65
CA THR A 138 -23.85 -2.74 32.64
C THR A 138 -23.90 -1.32 32.08
N HIS A 139 -23.56 -1.14 30.80
CA HIS A 139 -23.58 0.16 30.12
C HIS A 139 -23.98 0.01 28.66
N SER A 140 -24.64 1.05 28.12
CA SER A 140 -25.18 1.14 26.76
C SER A 140 -24.23 0.81 25.63
N ASP A 141 -22.94 1.03 25.84
CA ASP A 141 -21.94 0.95 24.79
C ASP A 141 -21.35 -0.46 24.68
N GLY A 142 -21.53 -1.27 25.73
CA GLY A 142 -20.87 -2.56 25.88
C GLY A 142 -19.35 -2.42 25.71
N ASN A 143 -18.77 -3.32 24.93
CA ASN A 143 -17.35 -3.31 24.58
C ASN A 143 -17.06 -2.66 23.22
N ILE A 144 -18.05 -1.98 22.59
CA ILE A 144 -17.86 -1.20 21.36
C ILE A 144 -17.84 0.28 21.70
N TRP A 145 -16.65 0.78 21.99
CA TRP A 145 -16.43 2.14 22.43
C TRP A 145 -16.47 3.13 21.27
N PHE A 146 -17.07 4.30 21.50
CA PHE A 146 -16.87 5.48 20.69
C PHE A 146 -17.03 6.73 21.52
N ARG A 147 -16.08 7.65 21.38
CA ARG A 147 -16.22 9.02 21.87
C ARG A 147 -15.65 9.97 20.83
N ARG A 148 -16.40 11.03 20.53
CA ARG A 148 -15.87 12.13 19.72
C ARG A 148 -14.77 12.83 20.52
N ILE A 149 -13.60 12.95 19.92
CA ILE A 149 -12.46 13.69 20.45
C ILE A 149 -11.97 14.72 19.44
N ASP A 150 -11.36 15.78 19.94
CA ASP A 150 -10.79 16.84 19.11
C ASP A 150 -9.30 16.59 18.84
N HIS A 151 -8.82 17.17 17.74
CA HIS A 151 -7.39 17.20 17.45
C HIS A 151 -6.62 18.04 18.48
N VAL A 152 -5.38 17.62 18.77
CA VAL A 152 -4.46 18.38 19.61
C VAL A 152 -3.50 19.15 18.71
N TRP A 153 -3.68 20.47 18.65
CA TRP A 153 -2.95 21.34 17.72
C TRP A 153 -1.57 21.74 18.27
N GLU A 154 -0.53 21.51 17.48
CA GLU A 154 0.80 22.04 17.68
C GLU A 154 1.17 22.90 16.46
N SER A 155 1.21 24.22 16.65
CA SER A 155 1.31 25.20 15.56
C SER A 155 0.16 25.03 14.54
N LYS A 156 0.48 24.67 13.28
CA LYS A 156 -0.49 24.54 12.18
C LYS A 156 -0.97 23.11 11.93
N ARG A 157 -0.48 22.12 12.69
CA ARG A 157 -0.82 20.70 12.47
C ARG A 157 -1.21 19.99 13.76
N CYS A 158 -1.99 18.93 13.66
CA CYS A 158 -2.25 18.06 14.80
C CYS A 158 -0.97 17.31 15.18
N LYS A 159 -0.64 17.28 16.47
CA LYS A 159 0.52 16.58 17.03
C LYS A 159 0.55 15.09 16.65
N PHE A 160 -0.61 14.43 16.65
CA PHE A 160 -0.69 12.97 16.51
C PHE A 160 -0.82 12.52 15.06
N CYS A 161 -1.81 13.04 14.34
CA CYS A 161 -2.13 12.59 12.99
C CYS A 161 -1.59 13.50 11.88
N GLY A 162 -1.04 14.68 12.23
CA GLY A 162 -0.56 15.64 11.26
C GLY A 162 -1.66 16.33 10.45
N ALA A 163 -2.93 16.22 10.83
CA ALA A 163 -4.04 16.96 10.22
C ALA A 163 -3.72 18.46 10.15
N SER A 164 -4.15 19.15 9.09
CA SER A 164 -3.97 20.61 8.97
C SER A 164 -5.00 21.34 9.83
N ARG A 165 -4.54 22.25 10.70
CA ARG A 165 -5.45 23.08 11.50
C ARG A 165 -6.38 23.91 10.62
N GLU A 166 -5.86 24.48 9.52
CA GLU A 166 -6.65 25.30 8.58
C GLU A 166 -7.79 24.51 7.90
N THR A 167 -7.66 23.18 7.78
CA THR A 167 -8.69 22.31 7.19
C THR A 167 -9.68 21.80 8.23
N PHE A 168 -9.18 21.42 9.41
CA PHE A 168 -9.93 20.63 10.41
C PHE A 168 -10.39 21.45 11.63
N ASP A 169 -9.88 22.67 11.84
CA ASP A 169 -10.37 23.61 12.87
C ASP A 169 -11.47 24.51 12.28
N ARG A 170 -12.51 23.88 11.70
CA ARG A 170 -13.68 24.54 11.06
C ARG A 170 -14.95 24.32 11.89
N ASP A 171 -15.98 25.11 11.59
CA ASP A 171 -17.27 25.14 12.30
C ASP A 171 -17.91 23.75 12.49
N GLN A 172 -18.69 23.60 13.58
CA GLN A 172 -19.19 22.33 14.15
C GLN A 172 -20.01 21.42 13.20
N GLU A 173 -20.40 21.91 12.02
CA GLU A 173 -21.24 21.20 11.05
C GLU A 173 -20.50 20.16 10.19
N LEU A 174 -19.16 20.23 10.10
CA LEU A 174 -18.34 19.23 9.40
C LEU A 174 -17.67 18.29 10.41
N GLU A 175 -17.67 16.98 10.14
CA GLU A 175 -17.05 15.98 11.02
C GLU A 175 -15.51 16.06 10.97
N SER A 176 -14.93 16.90 11.83
CA SER A 176 -13.48 17.09 11.99
C SER A 176 -12.89 16.30 13.17
N HIS A 177 -13.39 15.09 13.42
CA HIS A 177 -13.05 14.33 14.62
C HIS A 177 -11.68 13.62 14.51
N ALA A 178 -11.02 13.48 15.66
CA ALA A 178 -9.80 12.72 15.80
C ALA A 178 -10.08 11.23 16.10
N TYR A 179 -9.16 10.34 15.70
CA TYR A 179 -9.25 8.92 16.03
C TYR A 179 -8.61 8.62 17.38
N GLU A 180 -9.42 8.21 18.37
CA GLU A 180 -9.00 8.01 19.76
C GLU A 180 -7.82 7.04 19.91
N PHE A 181 -7.75 5.98 19.09
CA PHE A 181 -6.67 4.98 19.15
C PHE A 181 -5.28 5.53 18.81
N ILE A 182 -5.18 6.57 17.97
CA ILE A 182 -3.89 7.16 17.57
C ILE A 182 -3.64 8.54 18.19
N HIS A 183 -4.61 9.12 18.89
CA HIS A 183 -4.50 10.41 19.58
C HIS A 183 -4.18 10.23 21.06
N THR A 184 -3.06 9.56 21.34
CA THR A 184 -2.54 9.34 22.68
C THR A 184 -1.03 9.21 22.66
N ASP A 185 -0.37 9.72 23.71
CA ASP A 185 1.06 9.52 23.94
C ASP A 185 1.36 8.15 24.57
N ASN A 186 0.35 7.51 25.19
CA ASN A 186 0.48 6.20 25.83
C ASN A 186 -0.79 5.37 25.57
N ILE A 187 -0.66 4.34 24.73
CA ILE A 187 -1.79 3.51 24.31
C ILE A 187 -2.24 2.53 25.39
N GLN A 188 -1.34 2.09 26.26
CA GLN A 188 -1.68 1.18 27.37
C GLN A 188 -2.57 1.89 28.40
N ASN A 189 -2.24 3.14 28.75
CA ASN A 189 -3.08 3.98 29.60
C ASN A 189 -4.42 4.23 28.93
N LYS A 190 -4.42 4.56 27.63
CA LYS A 190 -5.66 4.76 26.87
C LYS A 190 -6.55 3.52 26.91
N ILE A 191 -6.01 2.33 26.64
CA ILE A 191 -6.77 1.07 26.72
C ILE A 191 -7.29 0.81 28.14
N SER A 192 -6.50 1.12 29.17
CA SER A 192 -6.92 0.98 30.56
C SER A 192 -8.09 1.91 30.92
N GLU A 193 -8.10 3.14 30.38
CA GLU A 193 -9.23 4.07 30.52
C GLU A 193 -10.49 3.57 29.81
N LEU A 194 -10.35 2.97 28.62
CA LEU A 194 -11.48 2.56 27.79
C LEU A 194 -12.14 1.26 28.29
N PHE A 195 -11.32 0.28 28.71
CA PHE A 195 -11.79 -1.08 28.97
C PHE A 195 -11.45 -1.59 30.38
N GLY A 196 -10.86 -0.76 31.23
CA GLY A 196 -10.49 -1.08 32.61
C GLY A 196 -9.00 -1.44 32.78
N ALA A 197 -8.52 -1.34 34.02
CA ALA A 197 -7.14 -1.66 34.39
C ALA A 197 -6.76 -3.11 34.02
N ASP A 198 -5.48 -3.33 33.70
CA ASP A 198 -4.90 -4.63 33.32
C ASP A 198 -5.50 -5.26 32.04
N MET A 199 -6.11 -4.45 31.16
CA MET A 199 -6.61 -4.94 29.88
C MET A 199 -5.47 -5.21 28.89
N GLN A 200 -5.33 -6.47 28.49
CA GLN A 200 -4.41 -6.95 27.46
C GLN A 200 -5.19 -7.68 26.37
N PHE A 201 -4.78 -7.51 25.11
CA PHE A 201 -5.34 -8.22 23.96
C PHE A 201 -4.33 -9.22 23.41
N ASP A 202 -4.82 -10.39 23.03
CA ASP A 202 -4.02 -11.42 22.36
C ASP A 202 -4.00 -11.20 20.85
N VAL A 203 -5.12 -10.72 20.29
CA VAL A 203 -5.28 -10.53 18.86
C VAL A 203 -5.79 -9.12 18.59
N ILE A 204 -5.08 -8.40 17.72
CA ILE A 204 -5.57 -7.14 17.14
C ILE A 204 -5.80 -7.36 15.65
N ILE A 205 -7.02 -7.10 15.17
CA ILE A 205 -7.38 -7.34 13.77
C ILE A 205 -8.30 -6.28 13.18
N GLY A 206 -8.04 -5.88 11.94
CA GLY A 206 -9.09 -5.33 11.08
C GLY A 206 -8.60 -4.42 9.95
N ASN A 207 -9.38 -3.38 9.61
CA ASN A 207 -9.14 -2.47 8.48
C ASN A 207 -9.07 -0.99 8.94
N PRO A 208 -7.88 -0.42 9.23
CA PRO A 208 -7.73 0.97 9.66
C PRO A 208 -8.16 1.99 8.58
N PRO A 209 -8.46 3.24 8.97
CA PRO A 209 -8.46 4.37 8.05
C PRO A 209 -7.10 4.54 7.36
N TYR A 210 -7.08 4.87 6.06
CA TYR A 210 -5.84 4.92 5.28
C TYR A 210 -5.21 6.32 5.22
N GLN A 211 -6.02 7.37 5.21
CA GLN A 211 -5.59 8.75 5.06
C GLN A 211 -6.56 9.68 5.79
N LEU A 212 -6.17 10.95 5.96
CA LEU A 212 -7.10 12.01 6.36
C LEU A 212 -7.50 12.82 5.13
N ASP A 213 -8.78 13.13 4.99
CA ASP A 213 -9.25 14.03 3.93
C ASP A 213 -8.76 15.46 4.19
N ASP A 214 -7.75 15.92 3.44
CA ASP A 214 -7.18 17.25 3.60
C ASP A 214 -7.99 18.36 2.88
N GLY A 215 -9.16 18.02 2.30
CA GLY A 215 -10.13 18.97 1.76
C GLY A 215 -9.61 19.85 0.61
N GLY A 216 -8.45 19.51 0.04
CA GLY A 216 -7.75 20.32 -0.95
C GLY A 216 -7.67 19.66 -2.32
N TYR A 217 -8.13 20.36 -3.37
CA TYR A 217 -7.82 19.99 -4.75
C TYR A 217 -6.30 20.01 -4.97
N GLY A 218 -5.70 18.82 -5.13
CA GLY A 218 -4.31 18.67 -5.59
C GLY A 218 -3.24 18.47 -4.51
N THR A 219 -3.60 18.43 -3.22
CA THR A 219 -2.67 18.00 -2.15
C THR A 219 -2.80 16.50 -1.92
N SER A 220 -1.68 15.77 -1.91
CA SER A 220 -1.69 14.34 -1.57
C SER A 220 -1.94 14.21 -0.06
N ALA A 221 -3.13 13.71 0.28
CA ALA A 221 -3.53 13.28 1.61
C ALA A 221 -2.42 12.47 2.29
N ALA A 222 -2.16 12.76 3.57
CA ALA A 222 -1.14 12.07 4.35
C ALA A 222 -1.68 10.69 4.80
N PRO A 223 -0.88 9.62 4.68
CA PRO A 223 -1.22 8.34 5.26
C PRO A 223 -1.37 8.45 6.78
N ILE A 224 -2.28 7.67 7.36
CA ILE A 224 -2.42 7.52 8.81
C ILE A 224 -2.44 6.07 9.29
N TYR A 225 -2.52 5.09 8.38
CA TYR A 225 -2.58 3.66 8.73
C TYR A 225 -1.33 3.18 9.47
N ASP A 226 -0.18 3.80 9.21
CA ASP A 226 1.09 3.57 9.90
C ASP A 226 0.96 3.78 11.40
N LYS A 227 0.28 4.86 11.80
CA LYS A 227 0.06 5.22 13.21
C LYS A 227 -0.80 4.18 13.93
N PHE A 228 -1.80 3.61 13.25
CA PHE A 228 -2.62 2.53 13.81
C PHE A 228 -1.81 1.25 13.99
N VAL A 229 -0.97 0.89 13.03
CA VAL A 229 -0.10 -0.29 13.13
C VAL A 229 0.90 -0.13 14.27
N GLU A 230 1.50 1.05 14.43
CA GLU A 230 2.47 1.35 15.50
C GLU A 230 1.81 1.26 16.89
N GLN A 231 0.64 1.88 17.08
CA GLN A 231 -0.09 1.80 18.35
C GLN A 231 -0.55 0.37 18.66
N ALA A 232 -1.00 -0.38 17.65
CA ALA A 232 -1.36 -1.77 17.83
C ALA A 232 -0.16 -2.66 18.20
N LYS A 233 1.02 -2.44 17.60
CA LYS A 233 2.25 -3.11 18.03
C LYS A 233 2.65 -2.72 19.45
N ALA A 234 2.47 -1.47 19.84
CA ALA A 234 2.79 -1.00 21.20
C ALA A 234 1.92 -1.68 22.27
N LEU A 235 0.69 -2.07 21.95
CA LEU A 235 -0.14 -2.93 22.82
C LEU A 235 0.38 -4.36 22.97
N ASN A 236 1.44 -4.73 22.26
CA ASN A 236 2.16 -5.99 22.37
C ASN A 236 1.25 -7.25 22.30
N PRO A 237 0.32 -7.35 21.33
CA PRO A 237 -0.54 -8.52 21.19
C PRO A 237 0.28 -9.77 20.83
N ARG A 238 -0.31 -10.95 20.92
CA ARG A 238 0.29 -12.19 20.37
C ARG A 238 0.25 -12.15 18.85
N PHE A 239 -0.89 -11.73 18.29
CA PHE A 239 -1.11 -11.60 16.85
C PHE A 239 -1.63 -10.22 16.48
N LEU A 240 -1.14 -9.71 15.34
CA LEU A 240 -1.61 -8.49 14.72
C LEU A 240 -1.87 -8.74 13.24
N SER A 241 -3.08 -8.45 12.76
CA SER A 241 -3.43 -8.56 11.34
C SER A 241 -4.22 -7.35 10.86
N MET A 242 -3.70 -6.62 9.89
CA MET A 242 -4.36 -5.41 9.40
C MET A 242 -4.34 -5.34 7.88
N ILE A 243 -5.43 -4.83 7.29
CA ILE A 243 -5.49 -4.44 5.88
C ILE A 243 -4.90 -3.04 5.72
N ILE A 244 -3.85 -2.87 4.92
CA ILE A 244 -3.23 -1.57 4.66
C ILE A 244 -2.84 -1.42 3.18
N PRO A 245 -2.74 -0.18 2.65
CA PRO A 245 -2.32 0.04 1.26
C PRO A 245 -0.91 -0.49 0.98
N SER A 246 -0.70 -1.27 -0.09
CA SER A 246 0.62 -1.89 -0.40
C SER A 246 1.72 -0.89 -0.79
N ARG A 247 1.42 0.40 -0.88
CA ARG A 247 2.36 1.47 -1.26
C ARG A 247 3.57 1.56 -0.31
N TRP A 248 3.40 1.16 0.95
CA TRP A 248 4.49 1.16 1.94
C TRP A 248 5.62 0.18 1.57
N PHE A 249 5.42 -0.76 0.65
CA PHE A 249 6.44 -1.72 0.22
C PHE A 249 7.71 -1.05 -0.34
N SER A 250 7.54 0.01 -1.13
CA SER A 250 8.66 0.64 -1.86
C SER A 250 8.73 2.15 -1.70
N GLY A 251 7.79 2.75 -0.96
CA GLY A 251 7.70 4.21 -0.83
C GLY A 251 6.56 4.64 0.06
N GLY A 252 5.96 5.78 -0.30
CA GLY A 252 4.88 6.40 0.46
C GLY A 252 5.33 7.66 1.18
N LYS A 253 4.54 8.73 1.02
CA LYS A 253 4.84 10.04 1.59
C LYS A 253 4.81 9.96 3.11
N GLY A 254 5.95 10.21 3.76
CA GLY A 254 6.06 10.18 5.22
C GLY A 254 6.15 8.77 5.83
N LEU A 255 6.35 7.73 5.01
CA LEU A 255 6.34 6.33 5.48
C LEU A 255 7.73 5.69 5.52
N ASP A 256 8.80 6.47 5.41
CA ASP A 256 10.16 5.91 5.33
C ASP A 256 10.58 5.20 6.62
N GLU A 257 10.31 5.79 7.79
CA GLU A 257 10.58 5.18 9.10
C GLU A 257 9.67 3.97 9.35
N PHE A 258 8.37 4.11 9.10
CA PHE A 258 7.40 3.02 9.18
C PHE A 258 7.82 1.82 8.31
N ARG A 259 8.14 2.06 7.03
CA ARG A 259 8.63 1.04 6.09
C ARG A 259 9.90 0.38 6.62
N ALA A 260 10.89 1.16 7.04
CA ALA A 260 12.13 0.62 7.57
C ALA A 260 11.90 -0.26 8.82
N SER A 261 10.97 0.13 9.70
CA SER A 261 10.60 -0.66 10.88
C SER A 261 9.90 -1.97 10.50
N MET A 262 8.94 -1.93 9.56
CA MET A 262 8.18 -3.09 9.13
C MET A 262 9.05 -4.09 8.37
N LEU A 263 9.89 -3.62 7.45
CA LEU A 263 10.77 -4.48 6.64
C LEU A 263 11.86 -5.19 7.45
N LYS A 264 12.28 -4.61 8.58
CA LYS A 264 13.24 -5.22 9.50
C LYS A 264 12.60 -6.14 10.54
N ASP A 265 11.27 -6.16 10.64
CA ASP A 265 10.55 -6.95 11.63
C ASP A 265 10.30 -8.37 11.11
N ASN A 266 11.13 -9.32 11.55
CA ASN A 266 11.06 -10.74 11.19
C ASN A 266 9.89 -11.51 11.84
N ARG A 267 9.00 -10.81 12.55
CA ARG A 267 7.76 -11.34 13.11
C ARG A 267 6.57 -11.21 12.16
N ILE A 268 6.70 -10.50 11.04
CA ILE A 268 5.71 -10.55 9.95
C ILE A 268 5.85 -11.92 9.27
N ARG A 269 4.86 -12.79 9.47
CA ARG A 269 4.87 -14.19 9.02
C ARG A 269 4.15 -14.39 7.71
N SER A 270 3.18 -13.53 7.39
CA SER A 270 2.54 -13.55 6.08
C SER A 270 2.20 -12.15 5.58
N ILE A 271 2.22 -12.01 4.25
CA ILE A 271 1.67 -10.88 3.50
C ILE A 271 0.88 -11.47 2.34
N ASP A 272 -0.39 -11.13 2.27
CA ASP A 272 -1.27 -11.42 1.15
C ASP A 272 -1.55 -10.10 0.42
N ASP A 273 -0.80 -9.86 -0.66
CA ASP A 273 -0.82 -8.65 -1.48
C ASP A 273 -1.84 -8.77 -2.61
N TYR A 274 -2.66 -7.75 -2.78
CA TYR A 274 -3.65 -7.62 -3.85
C TYR A 274 -3.27 -6.42 -4.71
N LEU A 275 -2.80 -6.67 -5.93
CA LEU A 275 -2.29 -5.61 -6.82
C LEU A 275 -3.35 -4.54 -7.12
N SER A 276 -4.63 -4.94 -7.12
CA SER A 276 -5.79 -4.08 -7.30
C SER A 276 -6.65 -4.11 -6.04
N ALA A 277 -6.89 -2.93 -5.45
CA ALA A 277 -7.78 -2.82 -4.29
C ALA A 277 -9.22 -3.18 -4.62
N ALA A 278 -9.64 -3.06 -5.89
CA ALA A 278 -10.97 -3.42 -6.36
C ALA A 278 -11.25 -4.93 -6.28
N ASP A 279 -10.19 -5.76 -6.23
CA ASP A 279 -10.30 -7.21 -6.10
C ASP A 279 -10.81 -7.59 -4.69
N VAL A 280 -10.46 -6.76 -3.70
CA VAL A 280 -10.91 -6.88 -2.31
C VAL A 280 -12.17 -6.06 -2.06
N PHE A 281 -12.17 -4.78 -2.46
CA PHE A 281 -13.22 -3.80 -2.21
C PHE A 281 -13.84 -3.31 -3.54
N PRO A 282 -14.92 -3.94 -4.03
CA PRO A 282 -15.56 -3.55 -5.29
C PRO A 282 -15.93 -2.07 -5.30
N GLY A 283 -15.53 -1.34 -6.35
CA GLY A 283 -15.81 0.09 -6.49
C GLY A 283 -14.72 1.02 -5.94
N VAL A 284 -13.75 0.51 -5.17
CA VAL A 284 -12.65 1.32 -4.61
C VAL A 284 -11.52 1.49 -5.64
N GLY A 285 -11.22 2.74 -5.98
CA GLY A 285 -10.15 3.12 -6.91
C GLY A 285 -8.82 3.44 -6.21
N LEU A 286 -8.35 2.56 -5.32
CA LEU A 286 -7.09 2.77 -4.59
C LEU A 286 -5.90 2.22 -5.39
N LYS A 287 -5.06 3.13 -5.89
CA LYS A 287 -3.84 2.82 -6.64
C LYS A 287 -2.72 2.26 -5.76
N GLY A 288 -2.03 1.24 -6.27
CA GLY A 288 -0.95 0.51 -5.62
C GLY A 288 -1.42 -0.81 -4.99
N GLY A 289 -2.74 -1.01 -4.86
CA GLY A 289 -3.31 -2.18 -4.23
C GLY A 289 -3.39 -2.09 -2.71
N VAL A 290 -3.84 -3.18 -2.09
CA VAL A 290 -3.89 -3.36 -0.64
C VAL A 290 -3.25 -4.69 -0.30
N CYS A 291 -2.73 -4.80 0.92
CA CYS A 291 -2.31 -6.07 1.48
C CYS A 291 -3.00 -6.25 2.82
N PHE A 292 -3.10 -7.50 3.29
CA PHE A 292 -3.12 -7.73 4.72
C PHE A 292 -1.86 -8.50 5.11
N PHE A 293 -1.37 -8.24 6.32
CA PHE A 293 -0.24 -8.95 6.89
C PHE A 293 -0.67 -9.68 8.15
N LEU A 294 0.05 -10.75 8.49
CA LEU A 294 -0.02 -11.37 9.82
C LEU A 294 1.33 -11.21 10.50
N TRP A 295 1.33 -10.53 11.63
CA TRP A 295 2.46 -10.40 12.54
C TRP A 295 2.20 -11.27 13.77
N ASN A 296 3.21 -12.03 14.19
CA ASN A 296 3.17 -12.91 15.35
C ASN A 296 4.33 -12.58 16.28
N ARG A 297 4.04 -12.04 17.45
CA ARG A 297 5.04 -11.58 18.43
C ARG A 297 6.06 -12.67 18.78
N ASP A 298 5.54 -13.89 18.94
CA ASP A 298 6.25 -15.02 19.54
C ASP A 298 6.84 -15.97 18.47
N ASN A 299 6.72 -15.62 17.18
CA ASN A 299 7.25 -16.42 16.08
C ASN A 299 8.11 -15.55 15.15
N ILE A 300 9.36 -15.95 14.92
CA ILE A 300 10.34 -15.24 14.10
C ILE A 300 10.72 -16.11 12.90
N GLY A 301 10.87 -15.51 11.71
CA GLY A 301 11.46 -16.19 10.55
C GLY A 301 11.15 -15.53 9.21
N ASP A 302 11.06 -16.35 8.16
CA ASP A 302 10.71 -15.91 6.80
C ASP A 302 9.21 -15.68 6.61
N CYS A 303 8.85 -14.72 5.76
CA CYS A 303 7.47 -14.34 5.48
C CYS A 303 6.92 -15.14 4.29
N ARG A 304 5.71 -15.71 4.44
CA ARG A 304 4.91 -16.21 3.33
C ARG A 304 4.34 -15.02 2.56
N VAL A 305 4.73 -14.85 1.31
CA VAL A 305 4.27 -13.76 0.43
C VAL A 305 3.40 -14.33 -0.67
N THR A 306 2.12 -13.96 -0.66
CA THR A 306 1.15 -14.28 -1.71
C THR A 306 0.84 -13.02 -2.51
N THR A 307 0.98 -13.09 -3.84
CA THR A 307 0.60 -11.98 -4.73
C THR A 307 -0.62 -12.36 -5.55
N ASN A 308 -1.66 -11.54 -5.45
CA ASN A 308 -2.98 -11.77 -6.02
C ASN A 308 -3.35 -10.67 -7.02
N PHE A 309 -3.89 -11.08 -8.16
CA PHE A 309 -4.52 -10.19 -9.13
C PHE A 309 -5.65 -10.90 -9.86
N GLN A 310 -6.77 -10.21 -10.08
CA GLN A 310 -7.93 -10.80 -10.73
C GLN A 310 -7.58 -11.46 -12.08
N GLY A 311 -7.97 -12.74 -12.20
CA GLY A 311 -7.75 -13.54 -13.41
C GLY A 311 -6.36 -14.16 -13.53
N TRP A 312 -5.47 -13.97 -12.54
CA TRP A 312 -4.16 -14.61 -12.50
C TRP A 312 -4.14 -15.69 -11.41
N SER A 313 -3.36 -16.74 -11.62
CA SER A 313 -3.00 -17.66 -10.54
C SER A 313 -2.21 -16.90 -9.48
N SER A 314 -2.54 -17.11 -8.21
CA SER A 314 -1.79 -16.54 -7.10
C SER A 314 -0.37 -17.11 -7.05
N SER A 315 0.59 -16.23 -6.79
CA SER A 315 2.00 -16.59 -6.65
C SER A 315 2.37 -16.58 -5.18
N THR A 316 2.86 -17.70 -4.64
CA THR A 316 3.21 -17.83 -3.21
C THR A 316 4.65 -18.28 -3.04
N ALA A 317 5.40 -17.59 -2.17
CA ALA A 317 6.74 -18.01 -1.76
C ALA A 317 6.98 -17.70 -0.28
N THR A 318 7.81 -18.50 0.40
CA THR A 318 8.30 -18.18 1.75
C THR A 318 9.73 -17.67 1.63
N ARG A 319 9.97 -16.43 2.08
CA ARG A 319 11.25 -15.73 1.90
C ARG A 319 11.44 -14.63 2.95
N PRO A 320 12.67 -14.12 3.15
CA PRO A 320 12.88 -12.93 3.95
C PRO A 320 12.03 -11.76 3.45
N LEU A 321 11.50 -10.96 4.38
CA LEU A 321 10.71 -9.78 4.03
C LEU A 321 11.59 -8.71 3.38
N LEU A 322 12.86 -8.59 3.79
CA LEU A 322 13.83 -7.70 3.16
C LEU A 322 15.01 -8.52 2.66
N GLU A 323 15.23 -8.51 1.36
CA GLU A 323 16.37 -9.17 0.73
C GLU A 323 17.64 -8.34 0.96
N THR A 324 18.76 -9.00 1.24
CA THR A 324 20.02 -8.32 1.53
C THR A 324 20.42 -7.39 0.40
N GLY A 325 20.63 -6.10 0.69
CA GLY A 325 21.01 -5.10 -0.31
C GLY A 325 19.85 -4.43 -1.04
N THR A 326 18.60 -4.69 -0.66
CA THR A 326 17.45 -3.87 -1.05
C THR A 326 17.01 -2.95 0.10
N ASP A 327 16.30 -1.87 -0.23
CA ASP A 327 15.67 -0.94 0.72
C ASP A 327 14.13 -0.92 0.57
N VAL A 328 13.62 -1.81 -0.28
CA VAL A 328 12.21 -1.97 -0.62
C VAL A 328 11.82 -3.45 -0.61
N PHE A 329 10.54 -3.73 -0.39
CA PHE A 329 9.94 -5.04 -0.56
C PHE A 329 9.60 -5.31 -2.04
N VAL A 330 10.21 -6.37 -2.60
CA VAL A 330 9.95 -6.80 -3.98
C VAL A 330 8.68 -7.64 -4.01
N ARG A 331 7.55 -7.02 -4.36
CA ARG A 331 6.21 -7.63 -4.25
C ARG A 331 5.96 -8.86 -5.13
N PHE A 332 6.68 -9.01 -6.24
CA PHE A 332 6.49 -10.14 -7.18
C PHE A 332 7.52 -11.23 -6.88
N ASN A 333 7.08 -12.48 -6.71
CA ASN A 333 7.99 -13.59 -6.46
C ASN A 333 8.82 -13.93 -7.71
N GLU A 334 8.17 -13.94 -8.87
CA GLU A 334 8.81 -14.11 -10.19
C GLU A 334 9.76 -12.95 -10.47
N GLY A 335 9.33 -11.71 -10.17
CA GLY A 335 10.18 -10.53 -10.27
C GLY A 335 11.43 -10.60 -9.39
N LEU A 336 11.31 -11.16 -8.18
CA LEU A 336 12.46 -11.41 -7.31
C LEU A 336 13.39 -12.48 -7.90
N SER A 337 12.86 -13.58 -8.44
CA SER A 337 13.65 -14.62 -9.12
C SER A 337 14.49 -14.01 -10.25
N ILE A 338 13.85 -13.20 -11.10
CA ILE A 338 14.49 -12.49 -12.20
C ILE A 338 15.57 -11.52 -11.68
N LEU A 339 15.27 -10.74 -10.63
CA LEU A 339 16.25 -9.81 -10.05
C LEU A 339 17.49 -10.55 -9.51
N LYS A 340 17.30 -11.72 -8.88
CA LYS A 340 18.40 -12.58 -8.42
C LYS A 340 19.30 -13.02 -9.57
N LYS A 341 18.73 -13.43 -10.71
CA LYS A 341 19.49 -13.79 -11.92
C LYS A 341 20.26 -12.61 -12.51
N VAL A 342 19.60 -11.45 -12.62
CA VAL A 342 20.23 -10.22 -13.15
C VAL A 342 21.43 -9.82 -12.29
N VAL A 343 21.27 -9.77 -10.96
CA VAL A 343 22.36 -9.39 -10.06
C VAL A 343 23.47 -10.44 -10.06
N ALA A 344 23.14 -11.73 -10.08
CA ALA A 344 24.13 -12.80 -10.14
C ALA A 344 24.98 -12.71 -11.43
N ALA A 345 24.35 -12.48 -12.58
CA ALA A 345 25.05 -12.32 -13.85
C ALA A 345 25.94 -11.06 -13.87
N GLU A 346 25.49 -9.97 -13.24
CA GLU A 346 26.21 -8.70 -13.24
C GLU A 346 27.31 -8.60 -12.17
N THR A 347 27.24 -9.41 -11.11
CA THR A 347 28.17 -9.27 -9.96
C THR A 347 28.96 -10.54 -9.66
N GLY A 348 28.52 -11.69 -10.18
CA GLY A 348 29.01 -13.01 -9.77
C GLY A 348 28.60 -13.40 -8.35
N GLN A 349 27.66 -12.67 -7.71
CA GLN A 349 27.23 -12.88 -6.33
C GLN A 349 25.72 -13.08 -6.24
N SER A 350 25.30 -13.94 -5.32
CA SER A 350 23.88 -14.24 -5.06
C SER A 350 23.42 -13.84 -3.65
N ALA A 351 24.34 -13.45 -2.77
CA ALA A 351 24.06 -13.15 -1.37
C ALA A 351 23.41 -11.77 -1.16
N SER A 352 23.59 -10.84 -2.09
CA SER A 352 23.00 -9.51 -2.05
C SER A 352 22.43 -9.12 -3.41
N LEU A 353 21.30 -8.41 -3.41
CA LEU A 353 20.63 -7.89 -4.62
C LEU A 353 21.09 -6.48 -4.99
N SER A 354 22.18 -6.00 -4.39
CA SER A 354 22.75 -4.69 -4.70
C SER A 354 23.72 -4.78 -5.87
N LEU A 355 23.46 -4.02 -6.94
CA LEU A 355 24.45 -3.77 -7.98
C LEU A 355 25.56 -2.83 -7.47
N PRO A 356 26.83 -2.99 -7.91
CA PRO A 356 27.89 -2.02 -7.66
C PRO A 356 27.51 -0.64 -8.20
N GLU A 357 27.89 0.45 -7.53
CA GLU A 357 27.51 1.81 -7.95
C GLU A 357 27.89 2.13 -9.40
N SER A 358 29.05 1.66 -9.86
CA SER A 358 29.53 1.86 -11.23
C SER A 358 28.69 1.14 -12.29
N ARG A 359 27.85 0.17 -11.91
CA ARG A 359 26.97 -0.59 -12.79
C ARG A 359 25.50 -0.21 -12.67
N ARG A 360 25.14 0.76 -11.81
CA ARG A 360 23.74 1.17 -11.64
C ARG A 360 23.34 2.18 -12.69
N PHE A 361 22.31 1.86 -13.47
CA PHE A 361 21.72 2.79 -14.44
C PHE A 361 21.25 4.09 -13.79
N GLU A 362 20.89 4.04 -12.51
CA GLU A 362 20.62 5.20 -11.66
C GLU A 362 21.64 6.35 -11.84
N ARG A 363 22.93 6.03 -12.00
CA ARG A 363 24.01 7.02 -12.16
C ARG A 363 23.90 7.86 -13.42
N LEU A 364 23.22 7.35 -14.45
CA LEU A 364 22.96 8.05 -15.71
C LEU A 364 21.73 8.94 -15.62
N VAL A 365 20.82 8.71 -14.66
CA VAL A 365 19.56 9.44 -14.55
C VAL A 365 19.78 10.71 -13.74
N SER A 366 19.26 11.85 -14.19
CA SER A 366 19.33 13.12 -13.46
C SER A 366 18.49 13.10 -12.18
N SER A 367 18.78 14.01 -11.25
CA SER A 367 17.81 14.39 -10.22
C SER A 367 16.66 15.20 -10.84
N ARG A 368 15.67 15.59 -10.02
CA ARG A 368 14.61 16.53 -10.40
C ARG A 368 15.23 17.86 -10.84
N LYS A 369 14.60 18.53 -11.83
CA LYS A 369 15.07 19.80 -12.44
C LYS A 369 16.50 19.70 -13.00
N PRO A 370 16.75 18.83 -14.01
CA PRO A 370 18.10 18.62 -14.56
C PRO A 370 18.82 19.90 -14.97
N PHE A 371 18.07 20.91 -15.45
CA PHE A 371 18.60 22.20 -15.91
C PHE A 371 18.08 23.39 -15.08
N GLY A 372 17.60 23.15 -13.86
CA GLY A 372 17.10 24.20 -12.96
C GLY A 372 15.71 24.77 -13.31
N LEU A 373 15.09 24.32 -14.40
CA LEU A 373 13.79 24.79 -14.86
C LEU A 373 12.65 23.97 -14.24
N ASP A 374 11.67 24.64 -13.61
CA ASP A 374 10.48 23.98 -13.04
C ASP A 374 9.40 23.65 -14.09
N THR A 375 8.33 22.98 -13.66
CA THR A 375 7.23 22.56 -14.53
C THR A 375 6.40 23.73 -15.09
N THR A 376 6.44 24.89 -14.43
CA THR A 376 5.72 26.11 -14.85
C THR A 376 6.52 26.97 -15.83
N PHE A 377 7.80 26.68 -16.00
CA PHE A 377 8.66 27.34 -16.98
C PHE A 377 8.03 27.35 -18.38
N LYS A 378 8.11 28.51 -19.03
CA LYS A 378 7.71 28.72 -20.42
C LYS A 378 8.85 29.40 -21.16
N GLY A 379 9.50 28.65 -22.05
CA GLY A 379 10.49 29.18 -22.98
C GLY A 379 9.87 30.14 -24.00
N LYS A 380 10.73 30.92 -24.66
CA LYS A 380 10.35 31.77 -25.79
C LYS A 380 9.73 30.91 -26.89
N THR A 381 8.84 31.49 -27.69
CA THR A 381 8.22 30.81 -28.84
C THR A 381 9.06 30.88 -30.12
N ARG A 382 10.04 31.79 -30.17
CA ARG A 382 10.97 31.96 -31.29
C ARG A 382 12.40 31.86 -30.81
N GLU A 383 13.22 31.18 -31.60
CA GLU A 383 14.64 31.01 -31.36
C GLU A 383 15.40 32.32 -31.60
N SER A 384 16.40 32.59 -30.76
CA SER A 384 17.40 33.65 -30.97
C SER A 384 18.80 33.02 -31.08
N PRO A 385 19.78 33.70 -31.72
CA PRO A 385 21.15 33.18 -31.79
C PRO A 385 21.71 32.87 -30.40
N GLY A 386 22.19 31.64 -30.21
CA GLY A 386 22.75 31.17 -28.93
C GLY A 386 21.73 30.68 -27.89
N ASP A 387 20.44 30.62 -28.25
CA ASP A 387 19.44 29.94 -27.43
C ASP A 387 19.59 28.41 -27.51
N LEU A 388 19.13 27.73 -26.46
CA LEU A 388 18.97 26.28 -26.36
C LEU A 388 17.51 25.91 -26.62
N ILE A 389 17.30 24.71 -27.18
CA ILE A 389 15.97 24.11 -27.33
C ILE A 389 15.54 23.51 -26.00
N VAL A 390 14.35 23.82 -25.51
CA VAL A 390 13.78 23.33 -24.24
C VAL A 390 12.56 22.46 -24.50
N TYR A 391 12.62 21.19 -24.10
CA TYR A 391 11.45 20.33 -23.99
C TYR A 391 10.68 20.64 -22.70
N GLN A 392 9.44 21.09 -22.84
CA GLN A 392 8.60 21.60 -21.75
C GLN A 392 7.18 21.03 -21.79
N ASN A 393 6.43 21.22 -20.70
CA ASN A 393 5.03 20.84 -20.69
C ASN A 393 4.25 21.66 -21.75
N GLY A 394 3.70 20.94 -22.74
CA GLY A 394 2.98 21.52 -23.88
C GLY A 394 3.84 21.80 -25.13
N GLY A 395 5.07 21.28 -25.21
CA GLY A 395 5.85 21.27 -26.46
C GLY A 395 7.29 21.76 -26.30
N ILE A 396 7.77 22.50 -27.31
CA ILE A 396 9.13 23.04 -27.38
C ILE A 396 9.12 24.55 -27.11
N GLY A 397 10.15 25.05 -26.43
CA GLY A 397 10.44 26.47 -26.29
C GLY A 397 11.94 26.73 -26.39
N TYR A 398 12.34 28.01 -26.28
CA TYR A 398 13.75 28.42 -26.38
C TYR A 398 14.18 29.24 -25.17
N VAL A 399 15.46 29.11 -24.78
CA VAL A 399 16.01 29.87 -23.65
C VAL A 399 17.49 30.18 -23.87
N SER A 400 17.95 31.34 -23.39
CA SER A 400 19.36 31.70 -23.54
C SER A 400 20.26 30.73 -22.77
N ARG A 401 21.30 30.20 -23.43
CA ARG A 401 22.30 29.33 -22.81
C ARG A 401 22.89 29.92 -21.53
N ALA A 402 23.14 31.23 -21.52
CA ALA A 402 23.73 31.95 -20.38
C ALA A 402 22.84 31.94 -19.13
N SER A 403 21.54 31.67 -19.27
CA SER A 403 20.61 31.59 -18.13
C SER A 403 20.59 30.22 -17.45
N ILE A 404 21.25 29.20 -18.03
CA ILE A 404 21.26 27.84 -17.49
C ILE A 404 22.51 27.64 -16.63
N THR A 405 22.29 27.50 -15.32
CA THR A 405 23.38 27.38 -14.32
C THR A 405 23.59 25.95 -13.82
N THR A 406 22.71 25.02 -14.20
CA THR A 406 22.70 23.63 -13.71
C THR A 406 22.66 22.66 -14.88
N GLY A 407 23.35 21.52 -14.77
CA GLY A 407 23.37 20.48 -15.80
C GLY A 407 24.16 20.86 -17.06
N ALA A 408 25.13 21.77 -16.94
CA ALA A 408 25.95 22.25 -18.06
C ALA A 408 26.70 21.12 -18.78
N ASP A 409 27.12 20.10 -18.03
CA ASP A 409 27.77 18.88 -18.51
C ASP A 409 26.89 18.05 -19.46
N LEU A 410 25.57 18.19 -19.37
CA LEU A 410 24.63 17.49 -20.23
C LEU A 410 24.29 18.28 -21.51
N ILE A 411 24.48 19.60 -21.55
CA ILE A 411 23.94 20.46 -22.63
C ILE A 411 24.49 20.06 -23.99
N ASP A 412 25.81 19.91 -24.13
CA ASP A 412 26.47 19.66 -25.42
C ASP A 412 26.69 18.16 -25.70
N LYS A 413 26.06 17.29 -24.91
CA LYS A 413 26.16 15.83 -25.06
C LYS A 413 24.89 15.26 -25.66
N TRP A 414 24.97 14.02 -26.13
CA TRP A 414 23.77 13.24 -26.41
C TRP A 414 23.16 12.79 -25.08
N LYS A 415 21.84 12.82 -24.98
CA LYS A 415 21.09 12.37 -23.79
C LYS A 415 19.73 11.83 -24.18
N LEU A 416 19.02 11.23 -23.24
CA LEU A 416 17.61 10.91 -23.41
C LEU A 416 16.77 11.72 -22.43
N PHE A 417 15.52 11.96 -22.81
CA PHE A 417 14.50 12.52 -21.96
C PHE A 417 13.41 11.49 -21.72
N ALA A 418 13.05 11.33 -20.44
CA ALA A 418 11.91 10.53 -20.01
C ALA A 418 11.06 11.36 -19.05
N GLY A 419 9.74 11.33 -19.22
CA GLY A 419 8.81 12.05 -18.37
C GLY A 419 8.99 11.67 -16.90
N TYR A 420 8.95 12.67 -16.02
CA TYR A 420 9.10 12.49 -14.57
C TYR A 420 8.02 11.59 -13.95
N ALA A 421 6.86 11.51 -14.60
CA ALA A 421 5.75 10.64 -14.24
C ALA A 421 5.36 9.73 -15.42
N ALA A 422 5.09 8.46 -15.13
CA ALA A 422 4.63 7.51 -16.13
C ALA A 422 3.18 7.80 -16.57
N PRO A 423 2.83 7.65 -17.87
CA PRO A 423 1.48 7.86 -18.38
C PRO A 423 0.54 6.73 -17.98
N GLY A 424 -0.75 7.05 -17.83
CA GLY A 424 -1.79 6.03 -17.70
C GLY A 424 -2.02 5.56 -16.27
N THR A 425 -2.15 6.48 -15.32
CA THR A 425 -2.62 6.13 -13.98
C THR A 425 -3.85 6.95 -13.66
N GLY A 426 -5.01 6.53 -14.19
CA GLY A 426 -6.29 6.87 -13.56
C GLY A 426 -6.40 6.19 -12.18
N ASN A 427 -7.61 6.03 -11.66
CA ASN A 427 -7.85 5.41 -10.34
C ASN A 427 -7.66 3.87 -10.30
N LYS A 428 -7.05 3.26 -11.33
CA LYS A 428 -6.86 1.80 -11.42
C LYS A 428 -5.49 1.47 -12.03
N ASP A 429 -4.77 0.53 -11.41
CA ASP A 429 -3.62 -0.11 -12.04
C ASP A 429 -4.14 -1.15 -13.03
N THR A 430 -3.70 -1.06 -14.29
CA THR A 430 -4.06 -2.02 -15.34
C THR A 430 -2.80 -2.74 -15.81
N TYR A 431 -2.87 -4.07 -15.91
CA TYR A 431 -1.83 -4.89 -16.50
C TYR A 431 -2.24 -5.35 -17.90
N PRO A 432 -1.33 -5.38 -18.89
CA PRO A 432 0.08 -5.01 -18.77
C PRO A 432 0.30 -3.49 -18.58
N HIS A 433 1.22 -3.13 -17.70
CA HIS A 433 1.40 -1.78 -17.18
C HIS A 433 2.41 -0.97 -18.00
N ARG A 434 2.16 0.33 -18.17
CA ARG A 434 3.13 1.28 -18.77
C ARG A 434 4.03 1.86 -17.69
N ILE A 435 5.25 1.32 -17.54
CA ILE A 435 6.12 1.63 -16.40
C ILE A 435 6.73 3.04 -16.46
N ILE A 436 7.14 3.46 -17.66
CA ILE A 436 7.74 4.76 -17.95
C ILE A 436 7.01 5.41 -19.13
N SER A 437 7.10 6.74 -19.26
CA SER A 437 6.73 7.42 -20.52
C SER A 437 7.62 6.95 -21.66
N THR A 438 7.20 7.17 -22.91
CA THR A 438 8.08 6.89 -24.07
C THR A 438 9.31 7.80 -23.99
N PRO A 439 10.52 7.26 -23.78
CA PRO A 439 11.73 8.06 -23.80
C PRO A 439 12.04 8.51 -25.23
N PHE A 440 12.78 9.62 -25.37
CA PHE A 440 13.24 10.11 -26.67
C PHE A 440 14.63 10.73 -26.55
N ILE A 441 15.34 10.83 -27.68
CA ILE A 441 16.71 11.37 -27.73
C ILE A 441 16.67 12.90 -27.71
N GLY A 442 17.54 13.48 -26.89
CA GLY A 442 17.90 14.89 -26.91
C GLY A 442 19.30 15.06 -27.51
N GLU A 443 19.37 15.84 -28.59
CA GLU A 443 20.62 16.17 -29.28
C GLU A 443 21.47 17.18 -28.47
N PRO A 444 22.78 17.34 -28.77
CA PRO A 444 23.57 18.45 -28.27
C PRO A 444 22.88 19.81 -28.49
N GLY A 445 22.87 20.67 -27.48
CA GLY A 445 22.15 21.96 -27.52
C GLY A 445 20.68 21.89 -27.08
N THR A 446 20.17 20.70 -26.71
CA THR A 446 18.81 20.54 -26.17
C THR A 446 18.80 20.28 -24.66
N ILE A 447 17.77 20.80 -23.97
CA ILE A 447 17.55 20.68 -22.53
C ILE A 447 16.06 20.43 -22.21
N SER A 448 15.71 20.23 -20.94
CA SER A 448 14.32 20.04 -20.50
C SER A 448 13.93 20.81 -19.25
N SER A 449 12.64 21.10 -19.13
CA SER A 449 12.02 21.45 -17.84
C SER A 449 11.92 20.22 -16.92
N GLU A 450 11.52 20.44 -15.67
CA GLU A 450 11.18 19.41 -14.67
C GLU A 450 10.23 18.32 -15.18
N THR A 451 9.45 18.61 -16.21
CA THR A 451 8.57 17.63 -16.89
C THR A 451 9.30 16.34 -17.25
N TYR A 452 10.59 16.44 -17.58
CA TYR A 452 11.44 15.33 -17.96
C TYR A 452 12.66 15.19 -17.05
N LEU A 453 13.06 13.95 -16.81
CA LEU A 453 14.39 13.58 -16.35
C LEU A 453 15.31 13.46 -17.57
N SER A 454 16.59 13.77 -17.37
CA SER A 454 17.63 13.56 -18.37
C SER A 454 18.42 12.30 -18.04
N ILE A 455 18.77 11.51 -19.06
CA ILE A 455 19.56 10.28 -18.93
C ILE A 455 20.80 10.41 -19.81
N GLY A 456 21.99 10.36 -19.22
CA GLY A 456 23.27 10.58 -19.89
C GLY A 456 24.35 11.11 -18.93
N PRO A 457 25.43 11.73 -19.43
CA PRO A 457 25.70 12.07 -20.84
C PRO A 457 26.19 10.87 -21.69
N PHE A 458 26.04 10.99 -23.01
CA PHE A 458 26.64 10.10 -24.02
C PHE A 458 27.43 10.91 -25.05
N ASP A 459 28.49 10.32 -25.60
CA ASP A 459 29.40 11.00 -26.52
C ASP A 459 28.90 10.93 -27.97
N THR A 460 28.20 9.85 -28.33
CA THR A 460 27.71 9.63 -29.69
C THR A 460 26.21 9.39 -29.77
N LYS A 461 25.63 9.66 -30.95
CA LYS A 461 24.24 9.32 -31.27
C LYS A 461 23.98 7.83 -31.12
N THR A 462 24.91 6.99 -31.57
CA THR A 462 24.79 5.52 -31.52
C THR A 462 24.68 5.00 -30.09
N GLU A 463 25.45 5.56 -29.15
CA GLU A 463 25.32 5.22 -27.72
C GLU A 463 23.93 5.60 -27.17
N ALA A 464 23.45 6.81 -27.48
CA ALA A 464 22.13 7.24 -27.06
C ALA A 464 21.00 6.39 -27.66
N GLU A 465 21.12 5.95 -28.92
CA GLU A 465 20.20 5.02 -29.57
C GLU A 465 20.24 3.62 -28.93
N SER A 466 21.43 3.14 -28.55
CA SER A 466 21.60 1.88 -27.81
C SER A 466 20.87 1.95 -26.45
N VAL A 467 21.08 3.01 -25.68
CA VAL A 467 20.40 3.23 -24.39
C VAL A 467 18.89 3.36 -24.58
N LEU A 468 18.45 4.02 -25.65
CA LEU A 468 17.03 4.16 -25.98
C LEU A 468 16.40 2.80 -26.23
N SER A 469 17.04 1.93 -27.00
CA SER A 469 16.57 0.55 -27.23
C SER A 469 16.50 -0.25 -25.93
N TYR A 470 17.49 -0.10 -25.05
CA TYR A 470 17.52 -0.77 -23.74
C TYR A 470 16.35 -0.35 -22.83
N LEU A 471 15.97 0.93 -22.83
CA LEU A 471 14.80 1.42 -22.08
C LEU A 471 13.45 0.98 -22.69
N HIS A 472 13.43 0.61 -23.98
CA HIS A 472 12.25 0.04 -24.62
C HIS A 472 12.03 -1.44 -24.28
N CYS A 473 13.07 -2.17 -23.86
CA CYS A 473 12.93 -3.56 -23.42
C CYS A 473 11.98 -3.67 -22.22
N ARG A 474 11.12 -4.69 -22.22
CA ARG A 474 10.23 -5.06 -21.13
C ARG A 474 11.01 -5.47 -19.89
N LEU A 475 12.11 -6.22 -20.01
CA LEU A 475 12.90 -6.63 -18.83
C LEU A 475 13.44 -5.41 -18.07
N THR A 476 14.06 -4.46 -18.77
CA THR A 476 14.55 -3.21 -18.17
C THR A 476 13.45 -2.47 -17.43
N ARG A 477 12.25 -2.39 -18.03
CA ARG A 477 11.10 -1.73 -17.44
C ARG A 477 10.50 -2.54 -16.27
N LEU A 478 10.59 -3.87 -16.28
CA LEU A 478 10.25 -4.70 -15.12
C LEU A 478 11.16 -4.36 -13.94
N LEU A 479 12.49 -4.29 -14.14
CA LEU A 479 13.43 -3.94 -13.07
C LEU A 479 13.16 -2.56 -12.46
N ILE A 480 12.75 -1.59 -13.28
CA ILE A 480 12.25 -0.28 -12.81
C ILE A 480 10.99 -0.46 -11.95
N LEU A 481 10.03 -1.26 -12.41
CA LEU A 481 8.77 -1.51 -11.69
C LEU A 481 9.02 -2.13 -10.31
N LEU A 482 9.98 -3.05 -10.16
CA LEU A 482 10.27 -3.71 -8.89
C LEU A 482 10.66 -2.73 -7.76
N HIS A 483 11.14 -1.54 -8.12
CA HIS A 483 11.49 -0.49 -7.15
C HIS A 483 10.50 0.69 -7.15
N LYS A 484 9.54 0.76 -8.07
CA LYS A 484 8.72 1.95 -8.29
C LYS A 484 7.50 2.02 -7.36
N PRO A 485 7.40 3.00 -6.44
CA PRO A 485 6.29 3.07 -5.48
C PRO A 485 5.04 3.81 -5.97
N SER A 486 5.17 4.67 -6.98
CA SER A 486 4.12 5.58 -7.43
C SER A 486 4.24 5.88 -8.93
N GLN A 487 3.49 6.85 -9.48
CA GLN A 487 3.70 7.25 -10.88
C GLN A 487 5.11 7.79 -11.17
N HIS A 488 5.80 8.34 -10.16
CA HIS A 488 7.09 8.98 -10.36
C HIS A 488 8.20 7.97 -10.63
N VAL A 489 9.02 8.27 -11.64
CA VAL A 489 10.14 7.45 -12.10
C VAL A 489 11.46 8.15 -11.80
N THR A 490 11.63 8.62 -10.56
CA THR A 490 12.85 9.32 -10.11
C THR A 490 14.08 8.42 -10.21
N ARG A 491 15.27 9.01 -10.32
CA ARG A 491 16.59 8.33 -10.25
C ARG A 491 16.60 7.02 -9.42
N LYS A 492 16.14 7.08 -8.16
CA LYS A 492 16.12 5.94 -7.22
C LYS A 492 15.45 4.66 -7.76
N VAL A 493 14.47 4.74 -8.66
CA VAL A 493 13.77 3.54 -9.16
C VAL A 493 14.62 2.73 -10.16
N TYR A 494 15.78 3.24 -10.58
CA TYR A 494 16.70 2.59 -11.52
C TYR A 494 17.85 1.86 -10.82
N THR A 495 17.84 1.72 -9.49
CA THR A 495 18.89 1.04 -8.70
C THR A 495 19.06 -0.44 -9.06
N PHE A 496 17.97 -1.12 -9.46
CA PHE A 496 17.98 -2.51 -9.92
C PHE A 496 18.30 -2.69 -11.40
N VAL A 497 18.47 -1.59 -12.15
CA VAL A 497 18.73 -1.64 -13.58
C VAL A 497 20.24 -1.58 -13.82
N PRO A 498 20.86 -2.61 -14.42
CA PRO A 498 22.28 -2.57 -14.74
C PRO A 498 22.58 -1.72 -15.99
N THR A 499 23.69 -0.97 -15.96
CA THR A 499 24.26 -0.36 -17.17
C THR A 499 24.74 -1.44 -18.13
N GLN A 500 24.66 -1.18 -19.43
CA GLN A 500 25.13 -2.08 -20.47
C GLN A 500 26.25 -1.45 -21.30
N ASN A 501 26.85 -2.24 -22.18
CA ASN A 501 27.69 -1.70 -23.24
C ASN A 501 26.80 -1.04 -24.30
N TRP A 502 27.00 0.25 -24.53
CA TRP A 502 26.19 1.05 -25.45
C TRP A 502 26.63 0.95 -26.91
N CYS A 503 27.01 -0.25 -27.36
CA CYS A 503 27.64 -0.48 -28.67
C CYS A 503 26.69 -1.09 -29.72
N HIS A 504 25.48 -1.50 -29.33
CA HIS A 504 24.51 -2.12 -30.23
C HIS A 504 23.07 -1.88 -29.74
N ARG A 505 22.09 -2.19 -30.58
CA ARG A 505 20.67 -2.15 -30.20
C ARG A 505 20.35 -3.34 -29.29
N TRP A 506 19.74 -3.07 -28.14
CA TRP A 506 19.26 -4.09 -27.21
C TRP A 506 17.82 -4.49 -27.52
N THR A 507 17.54 -5.79 -27.52
CA THR A 507 16.18 -6.34 -27.62
C THR A 507 15.80 -7.11 -26.35
N ASP A 508 14.50 -7.38 -26.17
CA ASP A 508 14.03 -8.25 -25.07
C ASP A 508 14.69 -9.64 -25.16
N LYS A 509 14.84 -10.19 -26.37
CA LYS A 509 15.49 -11.49 -26.61
C LYS A 509 16.95 -11.51 -26.14
N ASP A 510 17.71 -10.44 -26.42
CA ASP A 510 19.11 -10.34 -25.99
C ASP A 510 19.22 -10.36 -24.47
N LEU A 511 18.32 -9.62 -23.79
CA LEU A 511 18.31 -9.55 -22.34
C LEU A 511 17.82 -10.85 -21.69
N TYR A 512 16.78 -11.49 -22.23
CA TYR A 512 16.30 -12.78 -21.74
C TYR A 512 17.39 -13.86 -21.83
N ALA A 513 18.11 -13.91 -22.95
CA ALA A 513 19.23 -14.82 -23.13
C ALA A 513 20.41 -14.48 -22.22
N LYS A 514 20.76 -13.20 -22.09
CA LYS A 514 21.87 -12.73 -21.25
C LYS A 514 21.69 -13.13 -19.78
N TYR A 515 20.46 -13.05 -19.26
CA TYR A 515 20.18 -13.32 -17.85
C TYR A 515 19.56 -14.70 -17.60
N ASP A 516 19.54 -15.57 -18.61
CA ASP A 516 19.07 -16.97 -18.50
C ASP A 516 17.65 -17.08 -17.92
N LEU A 517 16.71 -16.27 -18.45
CA LEU A 517 15.31 -16.31 -18.00
C LEU A 517 14.60 -17.57 -18.51
N THR A 518 13.78 -18.17 -17.66
CA THR A 518 12.94 -19.31 -18.07
C THR A 518 11.74 -18.85 -18.89
N ALA A 519 11.06 -19.79 -19.56
CA ALA A 519 9.84 -19.50 -20.31
C ALA A 519 8.75 -18.86 -19.43
N GLU A 520 8.60 -19.33 -18.19
CA GLU A 520 7.63 -18.83 -17.22
C GLU A 520 7.98 -17.41 -16.76
N GLU A 521 9.27 -17.11 -16.56
CA GLU A 521 9.75 -15.77 -16.22
C GLU A 521 9.55 -14.79 -17.38
N ILE A 522 9.78 -15.23 -18.62
CA ILE A 522 9.52 -14.44 -19.84
C ILE A 522 8.02 -14.14 -19.96
N GLU A 523 7.17 -15.16 -19.82
CA GLU A 523 5.71 -14.99 -19.84
C GLU A 523 5.27 -13.97 -18.77
N PHE A 524 5.83 -14.07 -17.56
CA PHE A 524 5.56 -13.11 -16.49
C PHE A 524 5.96 -11.68 -16.87
N VAL A 525 7.16 -11.47 -17.43
CA VAL A 525 7.63 -10.14 -17.88
C VAL A 525 6.65 -9.55 -18.90
N GLU A 526 6.24 -10.33 -19.89
CA GLU A 526 5.36 -9.89 -20.98
C GLU A 526 3.92 -9.66 -20.52
N LYS A 527 3.46 -10.43 -19.53
CA LYS A 527 2.15 -10.26 -18.88
C LYS A 527 2.07 -8.99 -18.04
N VAL A 528 3.16 -8.63 -17.36
CA VAL A 528 3.21 -7.47 -16.45
C VAL A 528 3.54 -6.17 -17.17
N VAL A 529 4.42 -6.20 -18.17
CA VAL A 529 4.98 -5.00 -18.80
C VAL A 529 4.46 -4.84 -20.23
N ARG A 530 3.82 -3.69 -20.49
CA ARG A 530 3.24 -3.42 -21.82
C ARG A 530 4.33 -3.29 -22.89
N PRO A 531 4.15 -3.83 -24.11
CA PRO A 531 5.01 -3.49 -25.25
C PRO A 531 5.14 -1.98 -25.46
N MET A 532 6.29 -1.55 -25.97
CA MET A 532 6.45 -0.22 -26.56
C MET A 532 6.74 -0.40 -28.05
N ALA A 533 6.26 0.53 -28.88
CA ALA A 533 6.54 0.48 -30.31
C ALA A 533 8.07 0.42 -30.53
N GLY A 534 8.53 -0.56 -31.32
CA GLY A 534 9.94 -0.85 -31.57
C GLY A 534 10.58 -1.91 -30.66
N SER A 535 9.85 -2.56 -29.73
CA SER A 535 10.37 -3.64 -28.88
C SER A 535 10.49 -5.01 -29.58
N ASP A 536 9.79 -5.20 -30.70
CA ASP A 536 9.60 -6.51 -31.35
C ASP A 536 10.15 -6.54 -32.80
N GLU A 537 11.05 -5.60 -33.15
CA GLU A 537 11.82 -5.58 -34.41
C GLU A 537 13.32 -5.75 -34.18
#